data_AF-A0A830CWY1-F1
#
_entry.id   AF-A0A830CWY1-F1
#
_cell.length_a   1.000
_cell.length_b   1.000
_cell.length_c   1.000
_cell.angle_alpha   90.00
_cell.angle_beta   90.00
_cell.angle_gamma   90.00
#
_symmetry.space_group_name_H-M   'P 1'
#
loop_
_entity.id
_entity.type
_entity.pdbx_description
1 polymer ?
#
loop_
_entity_poly.entity_id
_entity_poly.type
_entity_poly.pdbx_seq_one_letter_code
_entity_poly.pdbx_strand_id
1 'polypeptide(L)' 'MDFSECMSHCREPKDCTLLREDYFECLHHSKEFGRRNKVYKEEQRQLGAAAEKAKGGGDDGHH' A
#
# COMPACT_ATOMS: atom_id res chain seq x y z
N MET A 1 -24.05 9.95 7.36
CA MET A 1 -23.49 9.16 8.47
C MET A 1 -21.99 9.25 8.40
N ASP A 2 -21.49 10.41 8.81
CA ASP A 2 -20.06 10.69 8.93
C ASP A 2 -19.57 10.30 10.32
N PHE A 3 -18.26 10.18 10.53
CA PHE A 3 -17.68 9.80 11.82
C PHE A 3 -18.19 10.68 12.98
N SER A 4 -18.29 12.00 12.77
CA SER A 4 -18.81 12.95 13.77
C SER A 4 -20.27 12.69 14.13
N GLU A 5 -21.10 12.40 13.12
CA GLU A 5 -22.54 12.11 13.27
C GLU A 5 -22.76 10.75 13.95
N CYS A 6 -21.93 9.74 13.66
CA CYS A 6 -22.00 8.46 14.34
C CYS A 6 -21.63 8.60 15.82
N MET A 7 -20.52 9.29 16.12
CA MET A 7 -20.04 9.46 17.50
C MET A 7 -20.97 10.31 18.37
N SER A 8 -21.73 11.25 17.79
CA SER A 8 -22.71 12.05 18.52
C SER A 8 -23.96 11.27 18.95
N HIS A 9 -24.24 10.12 18.31
CA HIS A 9 -25.43 9.31 18.57
C HIS A 9 -25.14 7.90 19.10
N CYS A 10 -23.89 7.44 19.02
CA CYS A 10 -23.51 6.11 19.48
C CYS A 10 -23.53 5.98 21.00
N ARG A 11 -23.87 4.78 21.50
CA ARG A 11 -23.80 4.45 22.93
C ARG A 11 -22.40 4.01 23.32
N GLU A 12 -21.74 3.26 22.44
CA GLU A 12 -20.38 2.78 22.65
C GLU A 12 -19.47 3.19 21.49
N PRO A 13 -18.25 3.71 21.74
CA PRO A 13 -17.32 4.12 20.69
C PRO A 13 -16.92 3.01 19.70
N LYS A 14 -17.13 1.75 20.08
CA LYS A 14 -16.85 0.59 19.23
C LYS A 14 -17.83 0.50 18.06
N ASP A 15 -19.05 1.04 18.20
CA ASP A 15 -20.12 0.98 17.19
C ASP A 15 -19.77 1.80 15.95
N CYS A 16 -18.94 2.84 16.10
CA CYS A 16 -18.46 3.69 15.01
C CYS A 16 -17.05 3.33 14.54
N THR A 17 -16.52 2.14 14.88
CA THR A 17 -15.13 1.77 14.56
C THR A 17 -14.82 1.81 13.07
N LEU A 18 -15.73 1.33 12.22
CA LEU A 18 -15.54 1.37 10.77
C LEU A 18 -15.39 2.81 10.26
N LEU A 19 -16.30 3.71 10.67
CA LEU A 19 -16.25 5.11 10.28
C LEU A 19 -15.02 5.84 10.87
N ARG A 20 -14.58 5.44 12.06
CA ARG A 20 -13.35 5.95 12.68
C ARG A 20 -12.13 5.59 11.85
N GLU A 21 -12.04 4.33 11.42
CA GLU A 21 -10.94 3.86 10.59
C GLU A 21 -10.91 4.57 9.24
N ASP A 22 -12.06 4.79 8.61
CA ASP A 22 -12.15 5.50 7.33
C ASP A 22 -11.81 7.00 7.49
N TYR A 23 -12.22 7.63 8.58
CA TYR A 23 -11.86 9.01 8.89
C TYR A 23 -10.33 9.18 9.09
N PHE A 24 -9.70 8.28 9.85
CA PHE A 24 -8.25 8.30 10.03
C PHE A 24 -7.50 7.91 8.76
N GLU A 25 -8.07 7.06 7.92
CA GLU A 25 -7.54 6.75 6.60
C GLU A 25 -7.54 8.00 5.71
N CYS A 26 -8.63 8.77 5.69
CA CYS A 26 -8.69 10.03 4.93
C CYS A 26 -7.71 11.09 5.46
N LEU A 27 -7.45 11.14 6.77
CA LEU A 27 -6.49 12.08 7.35
C LEU A 27 -5.03 11.68 7.12
N HIS A 28 -4.70 10.40 7.29
CA HIS A 28 -3.31 9.94 7.34
C HIS A 28 -2.89 9.11 6.14
N HIS A 29 -3.84 8.70 5.29
CA HIS A 29 -3.65 7.89 4.09
C HIS A 29 -2.79 6.65 4.32
N SER A 30 -2.83 6.07 5.54
CA SER A 30 -1.92 4.99 5.94
C SER A 30 -2.12 3.72 5.09
N LYS A 31 -3.38 3.38 4.79
CA LYS A 31 -3.74 2.27 3.90
C LYS A 31 -3.25 2.54 2.47
N GLU A 32 -3.46 3.75 1.95
CA GLU A 32 -3.03 4.16 0.62
C GLU A 32 -1.50 4.17 0.47
N PHE A 33 -0.76 4.78 1.40
CA PHE A 33 0.71 4.71 1.40
C PHE A 33 1.21 3.27 1.53
N GLY A 34 0.57 2.46 2.37
CA GLY A 34 0.88 1.04 2.48
C GLY A 34 0.69 0.28 1.17
N ARG A 35 -0.39 0.56 0.44
CA ARG A 35 -0.66 -0.03 -0.89
C ARG A 35 0.38 0.42 -1.91
N ARG A 36 0.62 1.72 -2.02
CA ARG A 36 1.60 2.28 -2.98
C ARG A 36 3.00 1.75 -2.72
N ASN A 37 3.42 1.65 -1.47
CA ASN A 37 4.72 1.10 -1.09
C ASN A 37 4.87 -0.38 -1.48
N LYS A 38 3.79 -1.18 -1.37
CA LYS A 38 3.82 -2.58 -1.84
C LYS A 38 4.00 -2.66 -3.35
N VAL A 39 3.25 -1.85 -4.12
CA VAL A 39 3.38 -1.78 -5.57
C VAL A 39 4.78 -1.34 -5.98
N TYR A 40 5.30 -0.27 -5.39
CA TYR A 40 6.62 0.24 -5.71
C TYR A 40 7.72 -0.79 -5.39
N LYS A 41 7.65 -1.46 -4.24
CA LYS A 41 8.61 -2.53 -3.88
C LYS A 41 8.55 -3.70 -4.85
N GLU A 42 7.37 -4.04 -5.36
CA GLU A 42 7.20 -5.08 -6.38
C GLU A 42 7.87 -4.69 -7.69
N GLU A 43 7.59 -3.48 -8.18
CA GLU A 43 8.16 -2.94 -9.40
C GLU A 43 9.70 -2.91 -9.35
N GLN A 44 10.26 -2.40 -8.25
CA GLN A 44 11.71 -2.39 -8.05
C GLN A 44 12.32 -3.80 -8.06
N ARG A 45 11.61 -4.80 -7.52
CA ARG A 45 12.07 -6.19 -7.55
C ARG A 45 12.08 -6.75 -8.97
N GLN A 46 11.05 -6.44 -9.76
CA GLN A 46 10.94 -6.88 -11.15
C GLN A 46 12.03 -6.22 -12.01
N LEU A 47 12.27 -4.92 -11.83
CA LEU A 47 13.35 -4.19 -12.50
C LEU A 47 14.74 -4.77 -12.15
N GLY A 48 14.99 -5.05 -10.87
CA GLY A 48 16.23 -5.69 -10.43
C GLY A 48 16.41 -7.09 -11.04
N ALA A 49 15.37 -7.92 -11.00
CA ALA A 49 15.41 -9.26 -11.61
C ALA A 49 15.63 -9.21 -13.14
N ALA A 50 15.04 -8.23 -13.83
CA ALA A 50 15.26 -8.03 -15.26
C ALA A 50 16.70 -7.56 -15.57
N ALA A 51 17.24 -6.65 -14.76
CA ALA A 51 18.61 -6.17 -14.90
C ALA A 51 19.64 -7.30 -14.69
N GLU A 52 19.44 -8.17 -13.71
CA GLU A 52 20.32 -9.33 -13.48
C GLU A 52 20.24 -10.36 -14.62
N LYS A 53 19.04 -10.63 -15.15
CA LYS A 53 18.88 -11.46 -16.35
C LYS A 53 19.58 -10.89 -17.57
N ALA A 54 19.54 -9.57 -17.76
CA ALA A 54 20.20 -8.90 -18.88
C ALA A 54 21.74 -8.98 -18.79
N LYS A 55 22.30 -8.96 -17.58
CA LYS A 55 23.75 -9.12 -17.37
C LYS A 55 24.24 -10.57 -17.56
N GLY A 56 23.40 -11.55 -17.27
CA GLY A 56 23.75 -12.99 -17.36
C GLY A 56 23.73 -13.58 -18.77
N GLY A 57 23.37 -12.83 -19.81
CA GLY A 57 23.27 -13.30 -21.20
C GLY A 57 24.45 -12.92 -22.11
N GLY A 58 25.56 -12.43 -21.55
CA GLY A 58 26.68 -11.84 -22.30
C GLY A 58 27.97 -12.68 -22.34
N ASP A 59 27.91 -14.00 -22.13
CA ASP A 59 29.07 -14.89 -22.27
C ASP A 59 28.66 -16.17 -23.01
N ASP A 60 28.58 -16.08 -24.34
CA ASP A 60 28.63 -17.26 -25.21
C ASP A 60 29.39 -16.91 -26.51
N GLY A 61 30.66 -17.32 -26.54
CA GLY A 61 31.35 -17.83 -27.72
C GLY A 61 31.73 -16.88 -28.85
N HIS A 62 32.97 -16.37 -28.84
CA HIS A 62 33.72 -16.10 -30.07
C HIS A 62 35.16 -16.61 -29.92
N HIS A 63 35.44 -17.78 -30.47
CA HIS A 63 36.77 -18.33 -30.75
C HIS A 63 36.72 -18.97 -32.14
#